data_AF-A0A846CQY6-F1
#
_entry.id   AF-A0A846CQY6-F1
#
_cell.length_a   1.000
_cell.length_b   1.000
_cell.length_c   1.000
_cell.angle_alpha   90.00
_cell.angle_beta   90.00
_cell.angle_gamma   90.00
#
_symmetry.space_group_name_H-M   'P 1'
#
loop_
_entity.id
_entity.type
_entity.pdbx_description
1 polymer ?
#
loop_
_entity_poly.entity_id
_entity_poly.type
_entity_poly.pdbx_seq_one_letter_code
_entity_poly.pdbx_strand_id
1 'polypeptide(L)'
;MDYLSDLIGDDSIWGAWGDDTLLGGHDNDYLSGGSKNDYINGGHDNDTLVGGNNADTIDTILDFNSNEGDMIKIDMSGYGISSLNNVSFNSATGELSV
;
A
#
# COMPACT_ATOMS: atom_id res chain seq x y z
N MET A 1 13.17 -11.23 4.19
CA MET A 1 12.91 -12.02 2.97
C MET A 1 11.89 -13.08 3.34
N ASP A 2 10.62 -12.71 3.42
CA ASP A 2 9.53 -13.68 3.57
C ASP A 2 8.91 -13.89 2.19
N TYR A 3 9.03 -15.11 1.67
CA TYR A 3 8.36 -15.57 0.46
C TYR A 3 7.18 -16.41 0.91
N LEU A 4 5.95 -15.96 0.65
CA LEU A 4 4.74 -16.68 1.04
C LEU A 4 3.68 -16.50 -0.05
N SER A 5 3.71 -17.36 -1.07
CA SER A 5 2.95 -17.19 -2.31
C SER A 5 1.65 -17.99 -2.40
N ASP A 6 1.14 -18.55 -1.30
CA ASP A 6 -0.05 -19.42 -1.31
C ASP A 6 -0.94 -19.25 -0.05
N LEU A 7 -1.03 -18.04 0.50
CA LEU A 7 -1.97 -17.76 1.59
C LEU A 7 -3.41 -17.71 1.03
N ILE A 8 -4.34 -18.27 1.80
CA ILE A 8 -5.77 -18.26 1.51
C ILE A 8 -6.45 -17.63 2.72
N GLY A 9 -7.38 -16.73 2.47
CA GLY A 9 -8.18 -16.02 3.47
C GLY A 9 -7.74 -14.57 3.64
N ASP A 10 -8.67 -13.73 4.10
CA ASP A 10 -8.42 -12.31 4.34
C ASP A 10 -7.33 -12.10 5.42
N ASP A 11 -6.13 -11.72 4.99
CA ASP A 11 -4.95 -11.57 5.83
C ASP A 11 -4.65 -10.12 6.18
N SER A 12 -3.87 -9.93 7.25
CA SER A 12 -3.32 -8.62 7.61
C SER A 12 -1.82 -8.74 7.83
N ILE A 13 -1.06 -8.07 6.96
CA ILE A 13 0.38 -8.23 6.82
C ILE A 13 1.08 -6.88 7.05
N TRP A 14 2.13 -6.88 7.88
CA TRP A 14 2.94 -5.71 8.18
C TRP A 14 4.43 -6.00 8.00
N GLY A 15 5.14 -5.25 7.16
CA GLY A 15 6.61 -5.36 7.00
C GLY A 15 7.39 -4.76 8.18
N ALA A 16 6.83 -3.71 8.78
CA ALA A 16 7.36 -3.00 9.95
C ALA A 16 8.66 -2.21 9.67
N TRP A 17 9.84 -2.78 9.89
CA TRP A 17 11.13 -2.09 9.72
C TRP A 17 12.03 -2.89 8.77
N GLY A 18 12.42 -2.27 7.67
CA GLY A 18 13.32 -2.89 6.69
C GLY A 18 12.76 -2.73 5.29
N ASP A 19 13.55 -3.06 4.27
CA ASP A 19 13.02 -3.17 2.91
C ASP A 19 12.29 -4.51 2.81
N ASP A 20 10.96 -4.48 2.78
CA ASP A 20 10.12 -5.67 2.84
C ASP A 20 9.55 -6.07 1.47
N THR A 21 9.13 -7.33 1.37
CA THR A 21 8.34 -7.83 0.24
C THR A 21 7.12 -8.51 0.82
N LEU A 22 5.95 -7.94 0.56
CA LEU A 22 4.66 -8.39 1.08
C LEU A 22 3.84 -9.01 -0.06
N LEU A 23 3.25 -10.18 0.20
CA LEU A 23 2.41 -10.93 -0.72
C LEU A 23 1.12 -11.29 0.02
N GLY A 24 -0.04 -10.83 -0.46
CA GLY A 24 -1.35 -11.11 0.15
C GLY A 24 -1.84 -12.50 -0.26
N GLY A 25 -1.99 -12.72 -1.56
CA GLY A 25 -2.29 -14.05 -2.11
C GLY A 25 -3.71 -14.09 -2.67
N HIS A 26 -4.60 -14.85 -2.03
CA HIS A 26 -6.00 -14.94 -2.44
C HIS A 26 -6.91 -14.38 -1.34
N ASP A 27 -8.10 -13.91 -1.74
CA ASP A 27 -9.06 -13.23 -0.89
C ASP A 27 -8.63 -11.79 -0.54
N ASN A 28 -9.36 -11.09 0.33
CA ASN A 28 -9.23 -9.63 0.45
C ASN A 28 -8.25 -9.25 1.55
N ASP A 29 -7.06 -8.80 1.16
CA ASP A 29 -5.96 -8.62 2.11
C ASP A 29 -5.74 -7.16 2.52
N TYR A 30 -5.12 -6.98 3.69
CA TYR A 30 -4.59 -5.71 4.15
C TYR A 30 -3.07 -5.78 4.28
N LEU A 31 -2.34 -5.04 3.45
CA LEU A 31 -0.87 -5.04 3.43
C LEU A 31 -0.33 -3.66 3.78
N SER A 32 0.59 -3.60 4.75
CA SER A 32 1.27 -2.36 5.16
C SER A 32 2.79 -2.53 5.11
N GLY A 33 3.44 -1.80 4.20
CA GLY A 33 4.90 -1.83 4.00
C GLY A 33 5.67 -1.52 5.28
N GLY A 34 5.36 -0.38 5.90
CA GLY A 34 5.99 0.03 7.15
C GLY A 34 7.05 1.10 6.92
N SER A 35 8.32 0.80 7.18
CA SER A 35 9.42 1.76 7.08
C SER A 35 10.50 1.23 6.17
N LYS A 36 11.02 2.11 5.30
CA LYS A 36 11.96 1.84 4.20
C LYS A 36 11.20 1.50 2.92
N ASN A 37 11.88 0.97 1.90
CA ASN A 37 11.31 0.83 0.57
C ASN A 37 10.78 -0.58 0.40
N ASP A 38 9.47 -0.69 0.28
CA ASP A 38 8.78 -1.98 0.27
C ASP A 38 8.27 -2.36 -1.13
N TYR A 39 8.16 -3.66 -1.36
CA TYR A 39 7.47 -4.23 -2.52
C TYR A 39 6.19 -4.90 -2.04
N ILE A 40 5.04 -4.46 -2.54
CA ILE A 40 3.74 -4.92 -2.08
C ILE A 40 2.99 -5.53 -3.26
N ASN A 41 2.59 -6.79 -3.13
CA ASN A 41 1.74 -7.52 -4.07
C ASN A 41 0.47 -7.91 -3.32
N GLY A 42 -0.68 -7.36 -3.73
CA GLY A 42 -1.97 -7.68 -3.13
C GLY A 42 -2.35 -9.13 -3.42
N GLY A 43 -2.20 -9.55 -4.67
CA GLY A 43 -2.63 -10.84 -5.13
C GLY A 43 -3.97 -10.72 -5.85
N HIS A 44 -4.89 -11.62 -5.54
CA HIS A 44 -6.21 -11.69 -6.13
C HIS A 44 -7.26 -11.10 -5.21
N ASP A 45 -8.39 -10.67 -5.78
CA ASP A 45 -9.52 -10.09 -5.06
C ASP A 45 -9.24 -8.69 -4.50
N ASN A 46 -10.05 -8.17 -3.55
CA ASN A 46 -10.09 -6.74 -3.26
C ASN A 46 -9.09 -6.36 -2.15
N ASP A 47 -7.91 -5.88 -2.53
CA ASP A 47 -6.87 -5.60 -1.54
C ASP A 47 -6.83 -4.15 -1.04
N THR A 48 -6.39 -3.97 0.20
CA THR A 48 -6.04 -2.66 0.75
C THR A 48 -4.54 -2.57 0.97
N LEU A 49 -3.89 -1.77 0.12
CA LEU A 49 -2.44 -1.62 0.07
C LEU A 49 -2.02 -0.28 0.69
N VAL A 50 -1.17 -0.35 1.71
CA VAL A 50 -0.72 0.79 2.49
C VAL A 50 0.79 0.90 2.40
N GLY A 51 1.26 2.00 1.81
CA GLY A 51 2.68 2.35 1.85
C GLY A 51 3.14 2.75 3.26
N GLY A 52 4.43 3.01 3.39
CA GLY A 52 5.07 3.49 4.58
C GLY A 52 4.72 4.94 4.93
N ASN A 53 4.99 5.28 6.19
CA ASN A 53 4.61 6.54 6.81
C ASN A 53 5.68 7.65 6.67
N ASN A 54 6.71 7.46 5.85
CA ASN A 54 7.82 8.40 5.74
C ASN A 54 7.98 8.91 4.30
N ALA A 55 8.00 10.23 4.13
CA ALA A 55 8.12 10.88 2.81
C ALA A 55 9.42 10.58 2.04
N ASP A 56 10.41 9.98 2.70
CA ASP A 56 11.70 9.59 2.10
C ASP A 56 11.73 8.13 1.61
N THR A 57 10.61 7.42 1.67
CA THR A 57 10.50 6.04 1.20
C THR A 57 9.67 5.94 -0.06
N ILE A 58 10.09 5.05 -0.95
CA ILE A 58 9.37 4.74 -2.18
C ILE A 58 8.98 3.28 -2.11
N ASP A 59 7.70 3.04 -1.88
CA ASP A 59 7.14 1.71 -1.97
C ASP A 59 6.62 1.46 -3.38
N THR A 60 6.76 0.22 -3.83
CA THR A 60 6.31 -0.22 -5.13
C THR A 60 5.18 -1.21 -4.95
N ILE A 61 3.98 -0.82 -5.35
CA ILE A 61 2.86 -1.73 -5.50
C ILE A 61 2.99 -2.42 -6.87
N LEU A 62 3.02 -3.75 -6.86
CA LEU A 62 3.43 -4.55 -8.01
C LEU A 62 2.28 -4.90 -8.96
N ASP A 63 1.04 -5.00 -8.46
CA ASP A 63 -0.07 -5.63 -9.17
C ASP A 63 -1.42 -4.93 -9.04
N PHE A 64 -1.45 -3.68 -8.56
CA PHE A 64 -2.69 -2.92 -8.37
C PHE A 64 -3.67 -3.04 -9.56
N ASN A 65 -4.89 -3.48 -9.26
CA ASN A 65 -5.94 -3.71 -10.23
C ASN A 65 -7.28 -3.12 -9.77
N SER A 66 -7.64 -1.99 -10.37
CA SER A 66 -8.91 -1.32 -10.08
C SER A 66 -10.16 -2.13 -10.47
N ASN A 67 -10.02 -3.18 -11.30
CA ASN A 67 -11.16 -4.05 -11.64
C ASN A 67 -11.40 -5.13 -10.59
N GLU A 68 -10.37 -5.49 -9.82
CA GLU A 68 -10.49 -6.40 -8.68
C GLU A 68 -11.06 -5.69 -7.46
N GLY A 69 -10.88 -4.37 -7.37
CA GLY A 69 -11.43 -3.54 -6.29
C GLY A 69 -10.37 -2.97 -5.36
N ASP A 70 -9.09 -3.12 -5.72
CA ASP A 70 -7.96 -2.66 -4.95
C ASP A 70 -8.03 -1.19 -4.56
N MET A 71 -7.53 -0.93 -3.36
CA MET A 71 -7.42 0.40 -2.80
C MET A 71 -5.99 0.65 -2.35
N ILE A 72 -5.42 1.77 -2.77
CA ILE A 72 -4.23 2.33 -2.15
C ILE A 72 -4.68 3.27 -1.05
N LYS A 73 -4.32 2.96 0.20
CA LYS A 73 -4.64 3.78 1.36
C LYS A 73 -3.41 4.55 1.83
N ILE A 74 -3.56 5.88 1.91
CA ILE A 74 -2.52 6.81 2.36
C ILE A 74 -2.87 7.28 3.77
N ASP A 75 -1.97 7.06 4.73
CA ASP A 75 -2.14 7.58 6.09
C ASP A 75 -1.78 9.07 6.14
N MET A 76 -2.80 9.92 6.27
CA MET A 76 -2.66 11.38 6.36
C MET A 76 -1.69 11.81 7.47
N SER A 77 -1.62 11.07 8.58
CA SER A 77 -0.79 11.42 9.73
C SER A 77 0.71 11.27 9.44
N GLY A 78 1.10 10.31 8.59
CA GLY A 78 2.49 10.10 8.16
C GLY A 78 3.02 11.21 7.26
N TYR A 79 2.13 11.86 6.49
CA TYR A 79 2.50 12.92 5.55
C TYR A 79 2.26 14.34 6.09
N GLY A 80 1.99 14.49 7.39
CA GLY A 80 1.73 15.80 8.01
C GLY A 80 0.42 16.47 7.55
N ILE A 81 -0.50 15.69 6.99
CA ILE A 81 -1.77 16.17 6.45
C ILE A 81 -2.80 16.15 7.58
N SER A 82 -3.20 17.33 8.05
CA SER A 82 -4.19 17.48 9.13
C SER A 82 -5.64 17.57 8.63
N SER A 83 -5.84 17.78 7.32
CA SER A 83 -7.16 17.89 6.70
C SER A 83 -7.10 17.57 5.21
N LEU A 84 -8.10 16.85 4.70
CA LEU A 84 -8.24 16.57 3.26
C LEU A 84 -8.52 17.84 2.44
N ASN A 85 -9.00 18.92 3.07
CA ASN A 85 -9.23 20.19 2.39
C ASN A 85 -7.93 20.82 1.87
N ASN A 86 -6.78 20.39 2.40
CA ASN A 86 -5.47 20.87 1.98
C ASN A 86 -4.83 19.93 0.93
N VAL A 87 -5.50 18.85 0.51
CA VAL A 87 -4.97 17.92 -0.50
C VAL A 87 -5.64 18.22 -1.83
N SER A 88 -4.83 18.43 -2.87
CA SER A 88 -5.29 18.61 -4.25
C SER A 88 -4.84 17.44 -5.12
N PHE A 89 -5.73 16.94 -5.97
CA PHE A 89 -5.41 15.93 -6.99
C PHE A 89 -5.31 16.58 -8.37
N ASN A 90 -4.17 16.41 -9.03
CA ASN A 90 -3.98 16.80 -10.41
C ASN A 90 -4.38 15.62 -11.32
N SER A 91 -5.55 15.71 -11.94
CA SER A 91 -6.06 14.65 -12.82
C SER A 91 -5.27 14.48 -14.13
N ALA A 92 -4.40 15.43 -14.50
CA ALA A 92 -3.53 15.29 -15.67
C ALA A 92 -2.25 14.50 -15.37
N THR A 93 -1.72 14.61 -14.15
CA THR A 93 -0.46 13.95 -13.75
C THR A 93 -0.69 12.76 -12.81
N GLY A 94 -1.87 12.66 -12.19
CA GLY A 94 -2.14 11.71 -11.11
C GLY A 94 -1.53 12.13 -9.77
N GLU A 95 -0.90 13.30 -9.69
CA GLU A 95 -0.18 13.72 -8.49
C GLU A 95 -1.15 14.23 -7.41
N LEU A 96 -0.81 13.92 -6.16
CA LEU A 96 -1.38 14.54 -4.97
C LEU A 96 -0.41 15.61 -4.46
N SER A 97 -0.93 16.80 -4.16
CA SER A 97 -0.16 17.90 -3.57
C SER A 97 -0.85 18.44 -2.32
N VAL A 98 -0.05 18.93 -1.37
CA VAL A 98 -0.49 19.51 -0.08
C VAL A 98 -0.01 20.93 0.10
#